data_AF-A0A6B0X708-F1
#
_entry.id   AF-A0A6B0X708-F1
#
_cell.length_a   1.000
_cell.length_b   1.000
_cell.length_c   1.000
_cell.angle_alpha   90.00
_cell.angle_beta   90.00
_cell.angle_gamma   90.00
#
_symmetry.space_group_name_H-M   'P 1'
#
loop_
_entity.id
_entity.type
_entity.pdbx_description
1 polymer ?
#
loop_
_entity_poly.entity_id
_entity_poly.type
_entity_poly.pdbx_seq_one_letter_code
_entity_poly.pdbx_strand_id
1 'polypeptide(L)'
;MVLPHPHQLHRVLDHAEPASRGRQHGTDGARYFYPLTVYPWHLQALLTFVLPLGFIGFYPACDFLGQSANTSLPLDVALWTPAVGAAMLVLALAVFAAGLRRYESAGS
;
A
#
# COMPACT_ATOMS: atom_id res chain seq x y z
N MET A 1 45.74 -36.68 28.51
CA MET A 1 45.30 -35.29 28.31
C MET A 1 46.38 -34.59 27.50
N VAL A 2 46.27 -34.66 26.17
CA VAL A 2 47.31 -34.21 25.23
C VAL A 2 46.90 -32.82 24.74
N LEU A 3 47.77 -31.82 24.91
CA LEU A 3 47.53 -30.47 24.40
C LEU A 3 47.72 -30.48 22.87
N PRO A 4 46.76 -29.97 22.07
CA PRO A 4 46.91 -29.93 20.61
C PRO A 4 48.09 -29.03 20.18
N HIS A 5 48.80 -29.46 19.12
CA HIS A 5 49.95 -28.75 18.57
C HIS A 5 49.60 -27.35 18.02
N PRO A 6 50.51 -26.35 18.13
CA PRO A 6 50.22 -24.93 17.86
C PRO A 6 49.79 -24.61 16.43
N HIS A 7 50.15 -25.46 15.45
CA HIS A 7 49.71 -25.30 14.07
C HIS A 7 48.26 -25.76 13.84
N GLN A 8 47.58 -26.35 14.82
CA GLN A 8 46.15 -26.72 14.73
C GLN A 8 45.24 -25.67 15.38
N LEU A 9 45.81 -24.67 16.07
CA LEU A 9 45.04 -23.69 16.85
C LEU A 9 44.27 -22.70 15.95
N HIS A 10 44.82 -22.33 14.78
CA HIS A 10 44.14 -21.43 13.84
C HIS A 10 42.93 -22.11 13.16
N ARG A 11 43.05 -23.40 12.84
CA ARG A 11 41.96 -24.19 12.21
C ARG A 11 40.78 -24.45 13.17
N VAL A 12 41.05 -24.44 14.48
CA VAL A 12 40.00 -24.59 15.51
C VAL A 12 39.34 -23.25 15.83
N LEU A 13 40.07 -22.14 15.78
CA LEU A 13 39.52 -20.78 15.94
C LEU A 13 38.72 -20.30 14.72
N ASP A 14 38.95 -20.85 13.52
CA ASP A 14 38.07 -20.62 12.34
C ASP A 14 36.68 -21.26 12.48
N HIS A 15 36.56 -22.30 13.32
CA HIS A 15 35.30 -23.01 13.55
C HIS A 15 34.57 -22.56 14.82
N ALA A 16 35.15 -21.64 15.59
CA ALA A 16 34.65 -21.24 16.90
C ALA A 16 34.54 -19.72 17.03
N GLU A 17 33.42 -19.15 16.56
CA GLU A 17 32.57 -18.11 17.17
C GLU A 17 31.99 -17.08 16.17
N PRO A 18 30.83 -16.44 16.44
CA PRO A 18 29.73 -16.79 17.34
C PRO A 18 28.38 -16.90 16.61
N ALA A 19 27.45 -17.52 17.34
CA ALA A 19 26.07 -17.12 17.53
C ALA A 19 25.37 -16.21 16.47
N SER A 20 24.18 -16.69 16.08
CA SER A 20 23.04 -15.83 15.79
C SER A 20 23.29 -14.76 14.73
N ARG A 21 23.62 -15.17 13.50
CA ARG A 21 23.24 -14.34 12.35
C ARG A 21 21.72 -14.39 12.27
N GLY A 22 21.10 -13.44 12.97
CA GLY A 22 19.67 -13.21 12.99
C GLY A 22 19.12 -13.42 11.59
N ARG A 23 18.18 -14.35 11.53
CA ARG A 23 17.28 -14.64 10.42
C ARG A 23 16.42 -13.39 10.16
N GLN A 24 17.01 -12.29 9.70
CA GLN A 24 16.36 -11.04 9.32
C GLN A 24 17.29 -10.30 8.34
N HIS A 25 17.50 -10.85 7.14
CA HIS A 25 17.97 -10.01 6.03
C HIS A 25 16.76 -9.20 5.60
N GLY A 26 16.78 -7.92 5.96
CA GLY A 26 15.68 -6.97 5.87
C GLY A 26 14.85 -7.10 4.61
N THR A 27 13.67 -7.66 4.76
CA THR A 27 12.49 -7.17 4.07
C THR A 27 11.85 -6.06 4.90
N ASP A 28 12.67 -5.22 5.53
CA ASP A 28 12.28 -3.92 6.08
C ASP A 28 12.36 -2.85 4.99
N GLY A 29 12.51 -3.27 3.73
CA GLY A 29 12.02 -2.48 2.63
C GLY A 29 10.54 -2.35 2.88
N ALA A 30 10.17 -1.24 3.52
CA ALA A 30 8.82 -0.81 3.80
C ALA A 30 7.99 -1.10 2.56
N ARG A 31 7.39 -2.29 2.53
CA ARG A 31 6.37 -2.60 1.54
C ARG A 31 5.27 -1.70 1.99
N TYR A 32 5.16 -0.56 1.33
CA TYR A 32 4.09 0.40 1.54
C TYR A 32 2.83 -0.44 1.75
N PHE A 33 2.32 -0.41 2.97
CA PHE A 33 1.15 -1.20 3.32
C PHE A 33 0.04 -0.68 2.42
N TYR A 34 -0.27 -1.48 1.38
CA TYR A 34 -1.30 -1.16 0.43
C TYR A 34 -2.64 -1.22 1.17
N PRO A 35 -3.25 -0.07 1.48
CA PRO A 35 -4.26 0.01 2.53
C PRO A 35 -5.46 -0.89 2.24
N LEU A 36 -5.84 -1.08 0.96
CA LEU A 36 -6.98 -1.92 0.63
C LEU A 36 -6.71 -3.43 0.74
N THR A 37 -5.48 -3.92 0.51
CA THR A 37 -5.22 -5.37 0.43
C THR A 37 -5.29 -6.07 1.78
N VAL A 38 -5.14 -5.33 2.88
CA VAL A 38 -5.26 -5.83 4.27
C VAL A 38 -6.72 -6.00 4.69
N TYR A 39 -7.65 -5.32 4.01
CA TYR A 39 -9.06 -5.35 4.37
C TYR A 39 -9.82 -6.51 3.70
N PRO A 40 -10.87 -7.03 4.36
CA PRO A 40 -11.75 -8.03 3.77
C PRO A 40 -12.51 -7.45 2.57
N TRP A 41 -12.95 -8.32 1.66
CA TRP A 41 -13.56 -7.93 0.37
C TRP A 41 -14.73 -6.95 0.51
N HIS A 42 -15.54 -7.09 1.56
CA HIS A 42 -16.67 -6.19 1.83
C HIS A 42 -16.22 -4.75 2.05
N LEU A 43 -15.12 -4.56 2.78
CA LEU A 43 -14.60 -3.24 3.11
C LEU A 43 -13.86 -2.64 1.91
N GLN A 44 -13.17 -3.47 1.11
CA GLN A 44 -12.63 -3.06 -0.19
C GLN A 44 -13.75 -2.56 -1.12
N ALA A 45 -14.88 -3.26 -1.18
CA ALA A 45 -16.05 -2.83 -1.96
C ALA A 45 -16.62 -1.51 -1.43
N LEU A 46 -16.77 -1.35 -0.11
CA LEU A 46 -17.22 -0.10 0.50
C LEU A 46 -16.29 1.09 0.14
N LEU A 47 -14.98 0.90 0.31
CA LEU A 47 -13.92 1.88 0.01
C LEU A 47 -13.65 2.07 -1.49
N THR A 48 -14.38 1.36 -2.35
CA THR A 48 -14.33 1.50 -3.80
C THR A 48 -15.61 2.11 -4.35
N PHE A 49 -16.78 1.68 -3.87
CA PHE A 49 -18.08 2.07 -4.41
C PHE A 49 -18.78 3.19 -3.61
N VAL A 50 -18.63 3.21 -2.27
CA VAL A 50 -19.28 4.22 -1.42
C VAL A 50 -18.37 5.41 -1.21
N LEU A 51 -17.12 5.15 -0.84
CA LEU A 51 -16.05 6.13 -0.91
C LEU A 51 -15.21 5.75 -2.13
N PRO A 52 -15.14 6.55 -3.20
CA PRO A 52 -14.38 6.18 -4.40
C PRO A 52 -12.84 6.30 -4.22
N LEU A 53 -12.33 6.03 -3.01
CA LEU A 53 -10.91 6.10 -2.66
C LEU A 53 -10.07 5.10 -3.46
N GLY A 54 -10.65 3.92 -3.72
CA GLY A 54 -10.03 2.90 -4.56
C GLY A 54 -9.67 3.41 -5.96
N PHE A 55 -10.60 4.12 -6.61
CA PHE A 55 -10.44 4.64 -7.97
C PHE A 55 -9.46 5.81 -8.06
N ILE A 56 -9.38 6.65 -7.03
CA ILE A 56 -8.56 7.87 -7.07
C ILE A 56 -7.07 7.54 -6.94
N GLY A 57 -6.70 6.59 -6.09
CA GLY A 57 -5.28 6.36 -5.77
C GLY A 57 -4.82 4.90 -5.72
N PHE A 58 -5.71 3.94 -5.47
CA PHE A 58 -5.29 2.55 -5.23
C PHE A 58 -5.17 1.76 -6.53
N TYR A 59 -6.25 1.64 -7.31
CA TYR A 59 -6.25 0.89 -8.57
C TYR A 59 -5.27 1.44 -9.62
N PRO A 60 -5.17 2.76 -9.90
CA PRO A 60 -4.18 3.26 -10.85
C PRO A 60 -2.74 3.03 -10.37
N ALA A 61 -2.48 3.12 -9.06
CA ALA A 61 -1.15 2.82 -8.53
C ALA A 61 -0.81 1.32 -8.63
N CYS A 62 -1.77 0.42 -8.40
CA CYS A 62 -1.57 -1.01 -8.61
C CYS A 62 -1.26 -1.34 -10.07
N ASP A 63 -1.95 -0.68 -11.01
CA ASP A 63 -1.74 -0.84 -12.45
C ASP A 63 -0.34 -0.35 -12.87
N PHE A 64 0.08 0.82 -12.38
CA PHE A 64 1.43 1.34 -12.64
C PHE A 64 2.55 0.52 -12.00
N LEU A 65 2.32 -0.05 -10.80
CA LEU A 65 3.32 -0.86 -10.10
C LEU A 65 3.30 -2.34 -10.51
N GLY A 66 2.43 -2.74 -11.44
CA GLY A 66 2.32 -4.12 -11.91
C GLY A 66 1.92 -5.10 -10.81
N GLN A 67 1.19 -4.63 -9.79
CA GLN A 67 0.82 -5.42 -8.62
C GLN A 67 -0.66 -5.80 -8.69
N SER A 68 -0.96 -7.09 -8.51
CA SER A 68 -2.33 -7.60 -8.57
C SER A 68 -3.15 -7.08 -7.38
N ALA A 69 -4.22 -6.33 -7.67
CA ALA A 69 -5.24 -6.06 -6.67
C ALA A 69 -5.98 -7.37 -6.36
N ASN A 70 -6.23 -7.64 -5.06
CA ASN A 70 -7.00 -8.81 -4.62
C ASN A 70 -8.47 -8.76 -5.10
N THR A 71 -8.94 -7.57 -5.49
CA THR A 71 -10.27 -7.37 -6.06
C THR A 71 -10.20 -7.65 -7.56
N SER A 72 -10.64 -8.83 -7.99
CA SER A 72 -10.88 -9.10 -9.42
C SER A 72 -12.09 -8.29 -9.88
N LEU A 73 -11.88 -7.04 -10.33
CA LEU A 73 -12.91 -6.33 -11.07
C LEU A 73 -13.00 -6.92 -12.48
N PRO A 74 -14.22 -7.22 -12.99
CA PRO A 74 -14.41 -7.83 -14.31
C PRO A 74 -14.21 -6.86 -15.49
N LEU A 75 -13.86 -5.59 -15.25
CA LEU A 75 -13.63 -4.58 -16.28
C LEU A 75 -12.26 -3.92 -16.09
N ASP A 76 -11.65 -3.50 -17.20
CA ASP A 76 -10.42 -2.70 -17.21
C ASP A 76 -10.60 -1.47 -16.31
N VAL A 77 -10.02 -1.55 -15.11
CA VAL A 77 -10.16 -0.56 -14.05
C VAL A 77 -9.66 0.82 -14.53
N ALA A 78 -8.71 0.81 -15.46
CA ALA A 78 -8.15 1.98 -16.13
C ALA A 78 -9.17 2.81 -16.92
N LEU A 79 -10.27 2.21 -17.42
CA LEU A 79 -11.32 2.95 -18.14
C LEU A 79 -12.31 3.62 -17.19
N TRP A 80 -12.49 3.05 -15.99
CA TRP A 80 -13.44 3.58 -14.99
C TRP A 80 -12.84 4.69 -14.13
N THR A 81 -11.53 4.70 -13.93
CA THR A 81 -10.84 5.76 -13.15
C THR A 81 -11.12 7.19 -13.64
N PRO A 82 -11.05 7.53 -14.95
CA PRO A 82 -11.39 8.89 -15.39
C PRO A 82 -12.89 9.20 -15.23
N ALA A 83 -13.77 8.23 -15.43
CA ALA A 83 -15.21 8.42 -15.29
C ALA A 83 -15.61 8.72 -13.83
N VAL A 84 -15.07 7.94 -12.89
CA VAL A 84 -15.29 8.15 -11.45
C VAL A 84 -14.66 9.47 -10.99
N GLY A 85 -13.47 9.81 -11.49
CA GLY A 85 -12.83 11.10 -11.24
C GLY A 85 -13.69 12.28 -11.70
N ALA A 86 -14.23 12.22 -12.91
CA ALA A 86 -15.12 13.26 -13.45
C ALA A 86 -16.41 13.38 -12.62
N ALA A 87 -17.02 12.25 -12.23
CA ALA A 87 -18.21 12.25 -11.39
C ALA A 87 -17.96 12.92 -10.03
N MET A 88 -16.84 12.60 -9.37
CA MET A 88 -16.45 13.22 -8.10
C MET A 88 -16.15 14.72 -8.23
N LEU A 89 -15.50 15.14 -9.33
CA LEU A 89 -15.24 16.54 -9.59
C LEU A 89 -16.55 17.34 -9.71
N VAL A 90 -17.53 16.82 -10.47
CA VAL A 90 -18.85 17.45 -10.60
C VAL A 90 -19.56 17.53 -9.25
N LEU A 91 -19.49 16.47 -8.44
CA LEU A 91 -20.09 16.43 -7.11
C LEU A 91 -19.46 17.47 -6.18
N ALA A 92 -18.14 17.58 -6.18
CA ALA A 92 -17.41 18.59 -5.39
C ALA A 92 -17.78 20.02 -5.82
N LEU A 93 -17.86 20.30 -7.12
CA LEU A 93 -18.27 21.61 -7.63
C LEU A 93 -19.71 21.94 -7.27
N ALA A 94 -20.62 20.97 -7.33
CA ALA A 94 -22.01 21.17 -6.95
C ALA A 94 -22.16 21.50 -5.45
N VAL A 95 -21.44 20.77 -4.59
CA VAL A 95 -21.41 21.04 -3.14
C VAL A 95 -20.80 22.40 -2.85
N PHE A 96 -19.69 22.74 -3.52
CA PHE A 96 -19.03 24.05 -3.37
C PHE A 96 -19.94 25.21 -3.79
N ALA A 97 -20.60 25.10 -4.95
CA ALA A 97 -21.54 26.10 -5.44
C ALA A 97 -22.77 26.24 -4.52
N ALA A 98 -23.29 25.14 -4.00
CA ALA A 98 -24.38 25.16 -3.00
C ALA A 98 -23.95 25.86 -1.71
N GLY A 99 -22.70 25.64 -1.27
CA GLY A 99 -22.09 26.34 -0.15
C GLY A 99 -21.98 27.85 -0.40
N LEU A 100 -21.50 28.26 -1.57
CA LEU A 100 -21.39 29.68 -1.96
C LEU A 100 -22.76 30.38 -1.93
N ARG A 101 -23.80 29.76 -2.49
CA ARG A 101 -25.18 30.32 -2.48
C ARG A 101 -25.74 30.46 -1.06
N ARG A 102 -25.31 29.61 -0.12
CA ARG A 102 -25.71 29.71 1.30
C ARG A 102 -24.98 30.87 2.00
N TYR A 103 -23.76 31.19 1.57
CA TYR A 103 -23.00 32.32 2.11
C TYR A 103 -23.48 33.68 1.57
N GLU A 104 -23.94 33.75 0.31
CA GLU A 104 -24.50 34.99 -0.25
C GLU A 104 -25.79 35.45 0.44
N SER A 105 -26.53 34.58 1.15
CA SER A 105 -27.79 34.95 1.81
C SER A 105 -27.62 35.61 3.19
N ALA A 106 -26.40 35.82 3.68
CA ALA A 106 -26.12 36.46 4.98
C ALA A 106 -25.67 37.92 4.87
N GLY A 107 -25.64 38.50 3.67
CA GLY A 107 -25.18 39.86 3.42
C GLY A 107 -25.98 40.55 2.33
N SER A 108 -27.21 40.95 2.66
CA SER A 108 -27.81 42.19 2.14
C SER A 108 -27.86 43.19 3.27
#